data_AF-A0A3A9C782-F1
#
_entry.id   AF-A0A3A9C782-F1
#
_cell.length_a   1.000
_cell.length_b   1.000
_cell.length_c   1.000
_cell.angle_alpha   90.00
_cell.angle_beta   90.00
_cell.angle_gamma   90.00
#
_symmetry.space_group_name_H-M   'P 1'
#
loop_
_entity.id
_entity.type
_entity.pdbx_description
1 polymer ?
#
loop_
_entity_poly.entity_id
_entity_poly.type
_entity_poly.pdbx_seq_one_letter_code
_entity_poly.pdbx_strand_id
1 'polypeptide(L)'
;MLKVTKLFLFESCIKAMKSSENNDAYTKTLLSKGRQDSYVAGENSVYVIYGRNTKVNTEKKGEFSGAVLDAINFNYWKMWRNGVRETDTSLTYGDVKYLKSEIPQVDLDKCLEIKAENNRVIFTSGNYYGFHDSSGNFHALACACDMVGQPYSELLVNKANNISYRVGQFWNLLSWDGTYIGLYYSREEERKMLNDAGITEGFFSVEVGSQKCEYFYSNGRSGTSVLKERYDERYESMFTDTWDWWWLTEYEPGSVFKIGGKDYVLSEDRKLDVPYGVDIYDVQYPPRIKK
;
A
#
# COMPACT_ATOMS: atom_id res chain seq x y z
N MET A 1 -22.61 -29.86 -7.22
CA MET A 1 -21.80 -29.30 -8.33
C MET A 1 -20.78 -28.22 -7.91
N LEU A 2 -20.57 -27.96 -6.61
CA LEU A 2 -19.55 -27.00 -6.10
C LEU A 2 -18.27 -27.65 -5.52
N LYS A 3 -18.20 -28.99 -5.44
CA LYS A 3 -17.05 -29.70 -4.85
C LYS A 3 -15.96 -30.11 -5.86
N VAL A 4 -16.27 -30.13 -7.16
CA VAL A 4 -15.33 -30.60 -8.20
C VAL A 4 -14.40 -29.47 -8.69
N THR A 5 -14.83 -28.21 -8.56
CA THR A 5 -14.05 -27.03 -9.02
C THR A 5 -12.88 -26.66 -8.11
N LYS A 6 -12.92 -27.01 -6.81
CA LYS A 6 -11.81 -26.74 -5.88
C LYS A 6 -10.63 -27.70 -6.05
N LEU A 7 -10.85 -28.94 -6.51
CA LEU A 7 -9.75 -29.90 -6.73
C LEU A 7 -8.89 -29.53 -7.96
N PHE A 8 -9.51 -29.02 -9.02
CA PHE A 8 -8.81 -28.65 -10.26
C PHE A 8 -7.86 -27.45 -10.09
N LEU A 9 -8.21 -26.50 -9.22
CA LEU A 9 -7.33 -25.37 -8.87
C LEU A 9 -6.11 -25.82 -8.07
N PHE A 10 -6.25 -26.81 -7.19
CA PHE A 10 -5.15 -27.29 -6.34
C PHE A 10 -4.11 -28.12 -7.12
N GLU A 11 -4.54 -28.99 -8.03
CA GLU A 11 -3.61 -29.77 -8.88
C GLU A 11 -2.85 -28.89 -9.88
N SER A 12 -3.49 -27.84 -10.39
CA SER A 12 -2.87 -26.87 -11.30
C SER A 12 -1.76 -26.07 -10.61
N CYS A 13 -1.97 -25.67 -9.34
CA CYS A 13 -0.96 -25.01 -8.53
C CYS A 13 0.22 -25.94 -8.18
N ILE A 14 -0.02 -27.22 -7.87
CA ILE A 14 1.06 -28.18 -7.57
C ILE A 14 1.92 -28.45 -8.82
N LYS A 15 1.31 -28.48 -10.01
CA LYS A 15 2.06 -28.67 -11.27
C LYS A 15 2.91 -27.46 -11.63
N ALA A 16 2.44 -26.24 -11.33
CA ALA A 16 3.20 -25.00 -11.50
C ALA A 16 4.35 -24.87 -10.47
N MET A 17 4.15 -25.35 -9.24
CA MET A 17 5.21 -25.37 -8.21
C MET A 17 6.32 -26.37 -8.57
N LYS A 18 5.98 -27.57 -9.08
CA LYS A 18 6.99 -28.56 -9.51
C LYS A 18 7.80 -28.14 -10.75
N SER A 19 7.28 -27.26 -11.62
CA SER A 19 8.07 -26.70 -12.72
C SER A 19 9.03 -25.58 -12.28
N SER A 20 8.84 -25.01 -11.08
CA SER A 20 9.67 -23.93 -10.56
C SER A 20 10.93 -24.40 -9.83
N GLU A 21 10.98 -25.68 -9.40
CA GLU A 21 12.13 -26.28 -8.69
C GLU A 21 13.37 -26.47 -9.59
N ASN A 22 13.25 -26.31 -10.91
CA ASN A 22 14.38 -26.44 -11.84
C ASN A 22 15.01 -25.09 -12.28
N ASN A 23 14.69 -23.97 -11.62
CA ASN A 23 15.15 -22.65 -12.07
C ASN A 23 15.83 -21.79 -10.98
N ASP A 24 16.51 -22.45 -10.04
CA ASP A 24 17.16 -21.87 -8.85
C ASP A 24 18.23 -20.79 -9.14
N ALA A 25 18.68 -20.64 -10.39
CA ALA A 25 19.61 -19.58 -10.78
C ALA A 25 18.91 -18.28 -11.23
N TYR A 26 17.64 -18.34 -11.67
CA TYR A 26 16.90 -17.16 -12.18
C TYR A 26 16.12 -16.44 -11.07
N THR A 27 15.65 -17.18 -10.05
CA THR A 27 14.83 -16.66 -8.95
C THR A 27 15.61 -15.79 -7.97
N LYS A 28 16.94 -16.02 -7.82
CA LYS A 28 17.80 -15.22 -6.94
C LYS A 28 18.05 -13.79 -7.45
N THR A 29 17.84 -13.52 -8.73
CA THR A 29 18.15 -12.21 -9.35
C THR A 29 16.94 -11.26 -9.36
N LEU A 30 15.71 -11.78 -9.17
CA LEU A 30 14.46 -11.01 -9.17
C LEU A 30 14.03 -10.50 -7.78
N LEU A 31 14.54 -11.10 -6.69
CA LEU A 31 14.18 -10.74 -5.31
C LEU A 31 15.09 -9.67 -4.68
N SER A 32 15.66 -8.77 -5.49
CA SER A 32 16.32 -7.58 -4.94
C SER A 32 15.26 -6.57 -4.51
N LYS A 33 15.15 -6.33 -3.20
CA LYS A 33 14.24 -5.35 -2.60
C LYS A 33 14.29 -4.00 -3.34
N GLY A 34 13.12 -3.48 -3.73
CA GLY A 34 12.98 -2.10 -4.22
C GLY A 34 13.15 -1.86 -5.72
N ARG A 35 13.06 -2.89 -6.58
CA ARG A 35 12.95 -2.67 -8.03
C ARG A 35 11.51 -2.45 -8.46
N GLN A 36 11.29 -1.34 -9.17
CA GLN A 36 10.12 -1.12 -10.01
C GLN A 36 10.07 -2.23 -11.08
N ASP A 37 8.89 -2.77 -11.37
CA ASP A 37 8.71 -3.64 -12.53
C ASP A 37 9.05 -2.83 -13.79
N SER A 38 10.26 -2.99 -14.31
CA SER A 38 10.67 -2.38 -15.56
C SER A 38 10.05 -3.19 -16.70
N TYR A 39 9.01 -2.64 -17.32
CA TYR A 39 8.53 -3.15 -18.61
C TYR A 39 9.69 -3.12 -19.61
N VAL A 40 10.12 -4.30 -20.07
CA VAL A 40 11.05 -4.44 -21.20
C VAL A 40 10.19 -4.56 -22.45
N ALA A 41 10.13 -3.49 -23.24
CA ALA A 41 9.45 -3.51 -24.53
C ALA A 41 10.12 -4.56 -25.43
N GLY A 42 9.41 -5.65 -25.73
CA GLY A 42 9.83 -6.58 -26.77
C GLY A 42 9.72 -5.91 -28.14
N GLU A 43 10.53 -6.36 -29.11
CA GLU A 43 10.56 -5.84 -30.50
C GLU A 43 9.19 -5.85 -31.21
N ASN A 44 8.20 -6.57 -30.64
CA ASN A 44 6.81 -6.63 -31.13
C ASN A 44 5.79 -5.91 -30.20
N SER A 45 6.23 -4.98 -29.36
CA SER A 45 5.32 -4.10 -28.62
C SER A 45 4.66 -3.10 -29.58
N VAL A 46 3.63 -3.56 -30.27
CA VAL A 46 2.83 -2.71 -31.16
C VAL A 46 2.00 -1.77 -30.30
N TYR A 47 2.45 -0.52 -30.15
CA TYR A 47 1.56 0.56 -29.78
C TYR A 47 0.49 0.67 -30.87
N VAL A 48 -0.72 0.22 -30.58
CA VAL A 48 -1.86 0.47 -31.46
C VAL A 48 -2.26 1.93 -31.28
N ILE A 49 -1.72 2.80 -32.13
CA ILE A 49 -2.19 4.18 -32.27
C ILE A 49 -3.55 4.11 -32.96
N TYR A 50 -4.63 4.25 -32.19
CA TYR A 50 -5.96 4.49 -32.77
C TYR A 50 -6.00 5.92 -33.31
N GLY A 51 -5.58 6.09 -34.56
CA GLY A 51 -5.73 7.33 -35.30
C GLY A 51 -7.20 7.62 -35.58
N ARG A 52 -7.82 8.51 -34.80
CA ARG A 52 -9.06 9.19 -35.22
C ARG A 52 -8.71 10.46 -35.97
N ASN A 53 -8.99 10.45 -37.28
CA ASN A 53 -9.00 11.63 -38.14
C ASN A 53 -9.79 12.76 -37.47
N THR A 54 -9.14 13.90 -37.21
CA THR A 54 -9.81 15.17 -36.88
C THR A 54 -8.93 16.36 -37.25
N LYS A 55 -9.60 17.43 -37.70
CA LYS A 55 -9.08 18.66 -38.31
C LYS A 55 -7.91 19.28 -37.55
N VAL A 56 -6.92 19.76 -38.29
CA VAL A 56 -5.84 20.62 -37.81
C VAL A 56 -6.44 21.97 -37.42
N ASN A 57 -6.90 22.10 -36.18
CA ASN A 57 -7.05 23.41 -35.55
C ASN A 57 -5.63 23.88 -35.18
N THR A 58 -5.35 25.16 -35.41
CA THR A 58 -4.09 25.79 -35.04
C THR A 58 -3.95 25.74 -33.51
N GLU A 59 -3.14 24.80 -33.02
CA GLU A 59 -2.85 24.64 -31.60
C GLU A 59 -2.21 25.93 -31.05
N LYS A 60 -2.80 26.50 -29.99
CA LYS A 60 -2.21 27.66 -29.30
C LYS A 60 -1.25 27.17 -28.22
N LYS A 61 -0.07 27.79 -28.11
CA LYS A 61 0.83 27.56 -26.96
C LYS A 61 0.16 28.10 -25.69
N GLY A 62 0.05 27.27 -24.67
CA GLY A 62 -0.49 27.64 -23.35
C GLY A 62 0.60 27.86 -22.31
N GLU A 63 0.22 28.52 -21.21
CA GLU A 63 1.04 28.66 -19.99
C GLU A 63 0.40 27.85 -18.85
N PHE A 64 1.22 27.26 -17.98
CA PHE A 64 0.72 26.48 -16.85
C PHE A 64 0.14 27.40 -15.77
N SER A 65 -1.18 27.36 -15.62
CA SER A 65 -1.85 27.87 -14.43
C SER A 65 -1.98 26.77 -13.37
N GLY A 66 -2.25 27.15 -12.12
CA GLY A 66 -2.55 26.19 -11.05
C GLY A 66 -3.68 25.23 -11.42
N ALA A 67 -4.76 25.72 -12.02
CA ALA A 67 -5.89 24.89 -12.43
C ALA A 67 -5.54 23.89 -13.54
N VAL A 68 -4.64 24.25 -14.46
CA VAL A 68 -4.15 23.32 -15.49
C VAL A 68 -3.28 22.23 -14.85
N LEU A 69 -2.40 22.60 -13.92
CA LEU A 69 -1.57 21.63 -13.19
C LEU A 69 -2.43 20.65 -12.36
N ASP A 70 -3.46 21.16 -11.69
CA ASP A 70 -4.40 20.35 -10.91
C ASP A 70 -5.22 19.41 -11.81
N ALA A 71 -5.66 19.89 -12.98
CA ALA A 71 -6.31 19.04 -13.96
C ALA A 71 -5.39 17.89 -14.42
N ILE A 72 -4.10 18.18 -14.64
CA ILE A 72 -3.09 17.17 -14.99
C ILE A 72 -2.90 16.16 -13.86
N ASN A 73 -2.73 16.61 -12.62
CA ASN A 73 -2.40 15.73 -11.51
C ASN A 73 -3.60 14.92 -11.00
N PHE A 74 -4.81 15.49 -10.96
CA PHE A 74 -5.97 14.84 -10.36
C PHE A 74 -6.92 14.19 -11.38
N ASN A 75 -6.86 14.58 -12.65
CA ASN A 75 -7.76 14.08 -13.69
C ASN A 75 -7.05 13.36 -14.85
N TYR A 76 -5.78 12.95 -14.69
CA TYR A 76 -5.00 12.27 -15.74
C TYR A 76 -5.70 11.06 -16.38
N TRP A 77 -6.47 10.30 -15.60
CA TRP A 77 -7.22 9.15 -16.12
C TRP A 77 -8.41 9.54 -17.01
N LYS A 78 -9.01 10.72 -16.76
CA LYS A 78 -10.07 11.30 -17.62
C LYS A 78 -9.48 12.01 -18.84
N MET A 79 -8.25 12.51 -18.74
CA MET A 79 -7.58 13.24 -19.82
C MET A 79 -7.52 12.42 -21.12
N TRP A 80 -7.17 11.14 -21.04
CA TRP A 80 -7.17 10.24 -22.20
C TRP A 80 -8.56 10.07 -22.83
N ARG A 81 -9.63 10.08 -22.03
CA ARG A 81 -11.02 10.02 -22.53
C ARG A 81 -11.47 11.33 -23.16
N ASN A 82 -10.88 12.45 -22.76
CA ASN A 82 -11.21 13.79 -23.23
C ASN A 82 -10.33 14.26 -24.39
N GLY A 83 -9.63 13.34 -25.06
CA GLY A 83 -8.89 13.63 -26.28
C GLY A 83 -7.53 14.28 -26.05
N VAL A 84 -6.97 14.18 -24.84
CA VAL A 84 -5.60 14.62 -24.58
C VAL A 84 -4.62 13.83 -25.44
N ARG A 85 -3.69 14.55 -26.07
CA ARG A 85 -2.61 13.97 -26.88
C ARG A 85 -1.30 14.27 -26.21
N GLU A 86 -0.55 13.22 -25.93
CA GLU A 86 0.80 13.32 -25.37
C GLU A 86 1.83 12.97 -26.45
N THR A 87 2.88 13.77 -26.54
CA THR A 87 4.10 13.47 -27.31
C THR A 87 5.30 13.47 -26.36
N ASP A 88 6.48 13.11 -26.87
CA ASP A 88 7.72 13.15 -26.08
C ASP A 88 8.01 14.53 -25.47
N THR A 89 7.55 15.61 -26.13
CA THR A 89 7.90 16.99 -25.76
C THR A 89 6.71 17.84 -25.32
N SER A 90 5.46 17.37 -25.51
CA SER A 90 4.28 18.20 -25.25
C SER A 90 3.05 17.40 -24.83
N LEU A 91 2.11 18.12 -24.22
CA LEU A 91 0.78 17.66 -23.86
C LEU A 91 -0.24 18.62 -24.47
N THR A 92 -1.22 18.12 -25.21
CA THR A 92 -2.35 18.91 -25.70
C THR A 92 -3.58 18.63 -24.85
N TYR A 93 -4.11 19.67 -24.19
CA TYR A 93 -5.33 19.61 -23.39
C TYR A 93 -6.37 20.58 -23.97
N GLY A 94 -7.47 20.05 -24.51
CA GLY A 94 -8.39 20.83 -25.35
C GLY A 94 -7.70 21.23 -26.66
N ASP A 95 -7.78 22.51 -27.04
CA ASP A 95 -7.09 23.09 -28.20
C ASP A 95 -5.75 23.79 -27.84
N VAL A 96 -5.25 23.56 -26.62
CA VAL A 96 -4.06 24.22 -26.08
C VAL A 96 -2.92 23.21 -25.92
N LYS A 97 -1.75 23.58 -26.45
CA LYS A 97 -0.53 22.79 -26.36
C LYS A 97 0.38 23.34 -25.26
N TYR A 98 0.84 22.45 -24.41
CA TYR A 98 1.78 22.74 -23.31
C TYR A 98 3.08 21.98 -23.55
N LEU A 99 4.23 22.65 -23.36
CA LEU A 99 5.53 22.00 -23.44
C LEU A 99 5.84 21.30 -22.12
N LYS A 100 6.28 20.03 -22.18
CA LYS A 100 6.66 19.27 -20.98
C LYS A 100 7.80 19.96 -20.23
N SER A 101 8.76 20.56 -20.95
CA SER A 101 9.87 21.31 -20.36
C SER A 101 9.44 22.53 -19.52
N GLU A 102 8.20 23.00 -19.69
CA GLU A 102 7.65 24.16 -18.98
C GLU A 102 6.73 23.75 -17.82
N ILE A 103 6.55 22.45 -17.56
CA ILE A 103 5.72 21.96 -16.44
C ILE A 103 6.37 22.41 -15.11
N PRO A 104 5.66 23.21 -14.29
CA PRO A 104 6.15 23.60 -12.98
C PRO A 104 6.11 22.41 -12.01
N GLN A 105 6.97 22.43 -10.99
CA GLN A 105 6.86 21.50 -9.86
C GLN A 105 5.66 21.88 -8.98
N VAL A 106 5.17 20.93 -8.19
CA VAL A 106 4.16 21.23 -7.17
C VAL A 106 4.82 22.00 -6.03
N ASP A 107 4.29 23.18 -5.71
CA ASP A 107 4.79 24.01 -4.62
C ASP A 107 4.43 23.42 -3.26
N LEU A 108 5.38 23.46 -2.31
CA LEU A 108 5.17 23.03 -0.92
C LEU A 108 3.98 23.73 -0.27
N ASP A 109 3.75 25.01 -0.57
CA ASP A 109 2.64 25.79 0.01
C ASP A 109 1.25 25.27 -0.39
N LYS A 110 1.16 24.42 -1.41
CA LYS A 110 -0.08 23.75 -1.84
C LYS A 110 -0.30 22.39 -1.17
N CYS A 111 0.71 21.88 -0.47
CA CYS A 111 0.69 20.56 0.10
C CYS A 111 0.17 20.56 1.54
N LEU A 112 -0.76 19.65 1.81
CA LEU A 112 -1.13 19.29 3.16
C LEU A 112 -0.04 18.42 3.81
N GLU A 113 0.08 18.49 5.11
CA GLU A 113 0.96 17.57 5.85
C GLU A 113 0.37 16.16 5.89
N ILE A 114 1.21 15.14 5.74
CA ILE A 114 0.82 13.75 6.02
C ILE A 114 0.85 13.56 7.54
N LYS A 115 -0.32 13.66 8.16
CA LYS A 115 -0.47 13.55 9.62
C LYS A 115 -1.70 12.73 10.01
N ALA A 116 -1.59 12.10 11.17
CA ALA A 116 -2.64 11.34 11.81
C ALA A 116 -3.41 12.22 12.78
N GLU A 117 -4.73 12.16 12.70
CA GLU A 117 -5.64 12.77 13.67
C GLU A 117 -6.52 11.68 14.26
N ASN A 118 -6.47 11.49 15.58
CA ASN A 118 -7.12 10.37 16.28
C ASN A 118 -6.69 9.00 15.70
N ASN A 119 -5.38 8.82 15.51
CA ASN A 119 -4.77 7.63 14.91
C ASN A 119 -5.31 7.28 13.51
N ARG A 120 -5.76 8.29 12.75
CA ARG A 120 -6.27 8.13 11.39
C ARG A 120 -5.54 9.06 10.43
N VAL A 121 -5.03 8.50 9.34
CA VAL A 121 -4.44 9.26 8.22
C VAL A 121 -5.43 9.27 7.06
N ILE A 122 -5.67 10.44 6.48
CA ILE A 122 -6.66 10.63 5.40
C ILE A 122 -6.03 11.37 4.23
N PHE A 123 -6.05 10.72 3.06
CA PHE A 123 -5.74 11.31 1.78
C PHE A 123 -7.03 11.60 1.02
N THR A 124 -7.39 12.88 0.92
CA THR A 124 -8.60 13.33 0.24
C THR A 124 -8.29 13.62 -1.22
N SER A 125 -9.03 12.99 -2.14
CA SER A 125 -8.93 13.20 -3.57
C SER A 125 -8.99 14.69 -3.94
N GLY A 126 -8.09 15.13 -4.82
CA GLY A 126 -7.96 16.54 -5.24
C GLY A 126 -7.02 17.37 -4.38
N ASN A 127 -6.31 16.76 -3.42
CA ASN A 127 -5.30 17.44 -2.61
C ASN A 127 -3.89 16.91 -2.87
N TYR A 128 -2.91 17.80 -2.65
CA TYR A 128 -1.50 17.43 -2.59
C TYR A 128 -1.07 17.21 -1.14
N TYR A 129 -0.08 16.34 -0.95
CA TYR A 129 0.49 16.02 0.35
C TYR A 129 2.00 16.12 0.29
N GLY A 130 2.59 16.80 1.26
CA GLY A 130 4.01 17.14 1.27
C GLY A 130 4.74 16.39 2.36
N PHE A 131 5.97 15.95 2.08
CA PHE A 131 6.85 15.37 3.07
C PHE A 131 8.31 15.66 2.74
N HIS A 132 9.19 15.52 3.74
CA HIS A 132 10.63 15.63 3.56
C HIS A 132 11.28 14.27 3.69
N ASP A 133 12.25 13.96 2.82
CA ASP A 133 13.05 12.75 2.96
C ASP A 133 14.11 12.90 4.06
N SER A 134 14.87 11.82 4.32
CA SER A 134 15.94 11.81 5.32
C SER A 134 17.09 12.77 5.03
N SER A 135 17.20 13.27 3.80
CA SER A 135 18.19 14.28 3.40
C SER A 135 17.62 15.70 3.47
N GLY A 136 16.37 15.86 3.87
CA GLY A 136 15.66 17.15 3.93
C GLY A 136 15.13 17.63 2.60
N ASN A 137 15.14 16.81 1.52
CA ASN A 137 14.53 17.22 0.27
C ASN A 137 13.01 17.12 0.36
N PHE A 138 12.33 18.12 -0.20
CA PHE A 138 10.89 18.13 -0.31
C PHE A 138 10.38 17.20 -1.42
N HIS A 139 9.29 16.51 -1.13
CA HIS A 139 8.55 15.67 -2.07
C HIS A 139 7.05 15.94 -1.94
N ALA A 140 6.36 15.91 -3.08
CA ALA A 140 4.92 16.02 -3.14
C ALA A 140 4.29 14.69 -3.58
N LEU A 141 3.11 14.40 -3.05
CA LEU A 141 2.19 13.38 -3.53
C LEU A 141 0.89 14.06 -3.96
N ALA A 142 0.22 13.51 -4.96
CA ALA A 142 -1.12 13.89 -5.37
C ALA A 142 -2.09 12.73 -5.04
N CYS A 143 -3.21 13.05 -4.39
CA CYS A 143 -4.30 12.10 -4.20
C CYS A 143 -5.31 12.27 -5.35
N ALA A 144 -5.38 11.29 -6.26
CA ALA A 144 -6.29 11.29 -7.39
C ALA A 144 -7.24 10.09 -7.28
N CYS A 145 -8.53 10.37 -7.05
CA CYS A 145 -9.53 9.35 -6.71
C CYS A 145 -9.08 8.54 -5.47
N ASP A 146 -8.90 7.24 -5.63
CA ASP A 146 -8.57 6.30 -4.55
C ASP A 146 -7.08 5.90 -4.55
N MET A 147 -6.21 6.78 -5.05
CA MET A 147 -4.78 6.54 -5.09
C MET A 147 -4.01 7.80 -4.72
N VAL A 148 -3.01 7.66 -3.85
CA VAL A 148 -2.01 8.69 -3.57
C VAL A 148 -0.66 8.29 -4.17
N GLY A 149 -0.01 9.19 -4.89
CA GLY A 149 1.26 8.88 -5.54
C GLY A 149 1.98 10.11 -6.05
N GLN A 150 3.10 9.93 -6.74
CA GLN A 150 3.81 11.05 -7.34
C GLN A 150 2.86 11.84 -8.28
N PRO A 151 2.87 13.19 -8.26
CA PRO A 151 2.09 14.01 -9.18
C PRO A 151 2.39 13.61 -10.64
N TYR A 152 1.33 13.39 -11.42
CA TYR A 152 1.48 12.95 -12.82
C TYR A 152 2.27 13.93 -13.68
N SER A 153 2.15 15.23 -13.39
CA SER A 153 2.97 16.30 -14.00
C SER A 153 4.48 16.05 -13.86
N GLU A 154 4.95 15.49 -12.76
CA GLU A 154 6.37 15.17 -12.56
C GLU A 154 6.81 13.92 -13.34
N LEU A 155 5.90 12.94 -13.48
CA LEU A 155 6.15 11.77 -14.32
C LEU A 155 6.29 12.17 -15.80
N LEU A 156 5.47 13.12 -16.27
CA LEU A 156 5.50 13.62 -17.66
C LEU A 156 6.83 14.25 -18.06
N VAL A 157 7.60 14.77 -17.11
CA VAL A 157 8.92 15.40 -17.35
C VAL A 157 10.10 14.46 -17.10
N ASN A 158 9.85 13.14 -17.09
CA ASN A 158 10.85 12.11 -16.79
C ASN A 158 11.54 12.31 -15.42
N LYS A 159 10.86 12.94 -14.45
CA LYS A 159 11.34 13.09 -13.07
C LYS A 159 10.73 12.02 -12.16
N ALA A 160 10.69 10.77 -12.63
CA ALA A 160 10.22 9.65 -11.80
C ALA A 160 11.04 9.60 -10.50
N ASN A 161 10.35 9.64 -9.37
CA ASN A 161 10.97 9.76 -8.06
C ASN A 161 10.66 8.52 -7.23
N ASN A 162 11.68 7.70 -6.98
CA ASN A 162 11.53 6.44 -6.25
C ASN A 162 11.08 6.66 -4.80
N ILE A 163 11.46 7.77 -4.16
CA ILE A 163 11.03 8.09 -2.78
C ILE A 163 9.52 8.36 -2.77
N SER A 164 9.04 9.23 -3.66
CA SER A 164 7.60 9.53 -3.79
C SER A 164 6.80 8.29 -4.16
N TYR A 165 7.32 7.45 -5.06
CA TYR A 165 6.71 6.17 -5.41
C TYR A 165 6.58 5.24 -4.19
N ARG A 166 7.65 5.04 -3.41
CA ARG A 166 7.63 4.19 -2.21
C ARG A 166 6.65 4.70 -1.17
N VAL A 167 6.67 6.00 -0.86
CA VAL A 167 5.77 6.58 0.14
C VAL A 167 4.32 6.50 -0.32
N GLY A 168 4.01 6.81 -1.58
CA GLY A 168 2.67 6.65 -2.13
C GLY A 168 2.19 5.20 -2.11
N GLN A 169 3.05 4.26 -2.52
CA GLN A 169 2.74 2.83 -2.51
C GLN A 169 2.43 2.32 -1.09
N PHE A 170 3.21 2.74 -0.08
CA PHE A 170 2.98 2.37 1.31
C PHE A 170 1.55 2.72 1.77
N TRP A 171 1.12 3.97 1.54
CA TRP A 171 -0.22 4.43 1.93
C TRP A 171 -1.33 3.74 1.13
N ASN A 172 -1.13 3.49 -0.18
CA ASN A 172 -2.11 2.76 -0.99
C ASN A 172 -2.25 1.28 -0.58
N LEU A 173 -1.15 0.62 -0.18
CA LEU A 173 -1.24 -0.75 0.33
C LEU A 173 -2.08 -0.79 1.61
N LEU A 174 -1.85 0.17 2.51
CA LEU A 174 -2.63 0.27 3.74
C LEU A 174 -4.07 0.72 3.50
N SER A 175 -4.40 1.47 2.45
CA SER A 175 -5.79 1.88 2.20
C SER A 175 -6.70 0.75 1.71
N TRP A 176 -6.13 -0.36 1.21
CA TRP A 176 -6.90 -1.46 0.61
C TRP A 176 -6.73 -2.81 1.31
N ASP A 177 -5.50 -3.31 1.41
CA ASP A 177 -5.16 -4.55 2.13
C ASP A 177 -3.64 -4.61 2.37
N GLY A 178 -3.23 -4.28 3.58
CA GLY A 178 -1.83 -4.29 4.03
C GLY A 178 -1.26 -5.68 4.32
N THR A 179 -1.99 -6.79 4.10
CA THR A 179 -1.56 -8.16 4.45
C THR A 179 -0.14 -8.49 4.02
N TYR A 180 0.27 -8.04 2.83
CA TYR A 180 1.56 -8.37 2.23
C TYR A 180 2.58 -7.22 2.32
N ILE A 181 2.32 -6.20 3.13
CA ILE A 181 3.18 -5.02 3.23
C ILE A 181 4.63 -5.36 3.61
N GLY A 182 4.82 -6.40 4.43
CA GLY A 182 6.14 -6.89 4.84
C GLY A 182 6.98 -7.52 3.73
N LEU A 183 6.41 -7.75 2.53
CA LEU A 183 7.18 -8.14 1.34
C LEU A 183 7.91 -6.94 0.71
N TYR A 184 7.40 -5.72 0.94
CA TYR A 184 7.87 -4.49 0.30
C TYR A 184 8.60 -3.56 1.26
N TYR A 185 8.23 -3.59 2.55
CA TYR A 185 8.76 -2.73 3.59
C TYR A 185 9.31 -3.56 4.75
N SER A 186 10.47 -3.16 5.28
CA SER A 186 10.93 -3.74 6.55
C SER A 186 10.04 -3.25 7.70
N ARG A 187 10.05 -3.95 8.83
CA ARG A 187 9.28 -3.51 10.01
C ARG A 187 9.72 -2.12 10.47
N GLU A 188 11.01 -1.85 10.42
CA GLU A 188 11.58 -0.55 10.78
C GLU A 188 11.10 0.55 9.83
N GLU A 189 11.01 0.26 8.52
CA GLU A 189 10.47 1.20 7.53
C GLU A 189 8.98 1.45 7.76
N GLU A 190 8.17 0.41 7.96
CA GLU A 190 6.74 0.54 8.27
C GLU A 190 6.55 1.40 9.53
N ARG A 191 7.25 1.06 10.62
CA ARG A 191 7.19 1.83 11.88
C ARG A 191 7.57 3.28 11.67
N LYS A 192 8.65 3.52 10.92
CA LYS A 192 9.09 4.89 10.64
C LYS A 192 7.99 5.66 9.91
N MET A 193 7.41 5.11 8.84
CA MET A 193 6.36 5.78 8.07
C MET A 193 5.09 6.02 8.89
N LEU A 194 4.68 5.07 9.73
CA LEU A 194 3.55 5.24 10.66
C LEU A 194 3.86 6.35 11.68
N ASN A 195 5.02 6.30 12.34
CA ASN A 195 5.44 7.25 13.36
C ASN A 195 5.67 8.66 12.81
N ASP A 196 6.25 8.79 11.61
CA ASP A 196 6.45 10.07 10.92
C ASP A 196 5.09 10.75 10.66
N ALA A 197 4.05 9.97 10.36
CA ALA A 197 2.68 10.47 10.23
C ALA A 197 1.99 10.69 11.59
N GLY A 198 2.62 10.37 12.72
CA GLY A 198 2.02 10.50 14.05
C GLY A 198 1.05 9.37 14.43
N ILE A 199 1.07 8.24 13.73
CA ILE A 199 0.34 7.03 14.15
C ILE A 199 1.07 6.41 15.36
N THR A 200 0.31 6.06 16.38
CA THR A 200 0.79 5.37 17.59
C THR A 200 0.27 3.95 17.67
N GLU A 201 0.89 3.13 18.51
CA GLU A 201 0.48 1.75 18.79
C GLU A 201 -1.02 1.63 19.13
N GLY A 202 -1.61 0.49 18.78
CA GLY A 202 -3.05 0.26 18.91
C GLY A 202 -3.80 0.39 17.58
N PHE A 203 -5.13 0.57 17.64
CA PHE A 203 -5.94 0.64 16.44
C PHE A 203 -5.72 1.96 15.69
N PHE A 204 -5.53 1.85 14.38
CA PHE A 204 -5.38 2.98 13.48
C PHE A 204 -6.13 2.73 12.17
N SER A 205 -6.31 3.77 11.37
CA SER A 205 -6.91 3.64 10.04
C SER A 205 -6.23 4.51 9.00
N VAL A 206 -6.23 4.00 7.76
CA VAL A 206 -5.73 4.71 6.58
C VAL A 206 -6.88 4.83 5.59
N GLU A 207 -7.11 6.05 5.13
CA GLU A 207 -8.12 6.37 4.14
C GLU A 207 -7.46 7.06 2.94
N VAL A 208 -7.71 6.56 1.73
CA VAL A 208 -7.26 7.17 0.48
C VAL A 208 -8.45 7.25 -0.47
N GLY A 209 -8.91 8.48 -0.75
CA GLY A 209 -10.13 8.70 -1.51
C GLY A 209 -11.33 8.10 -0.80
N SER A 210 -11.97 7.12 -1.44
CA SER A 210 -13.10 6.37 -0.89
C SER A 210 -12.72 5.06 -0.21
N GLN A 211 -11.44 4.66 -0.27
CA GLN A 211 -10.96 3.45 0.37
C GLN A 211 -10.59 3.72 1.83
N LYS A 212 -11.03 2.86 2.74
CA LYS A 212 -10.68 2.90 4.16
C LYS A 212 -10.39 1.50 4.66
N CYS A 213 -9.28 1.34 5.37
CA CYS A 213 -8.95 0.13 6.11
C CYS A 213 -8.53 0.44 7.55
N GLU A 214 -8.78 -0.52 8.43
CA GLU A 214 -8.48 -0.44 9.86
C GLU A 214 -7.48 -1.53 10.24
N TYR A 215 -6.52 -1.17 11.06
CA TYR A 215 -5.40 -2.01 11.46
C TYR A 215 -5.14 -1.86 12.96
N PHE A 216 -4.38 -2.81 13.49
CA PHE A 216 -3.73 -2.74 14.78
C PHE A 216 -2.22 -2.59 14.55
N TYR A 217 -1.64 -1.50 15.05
CA TYR A 217 -0.20 -1.27 15.06
C TYR A 217 0.42 -2.06 16.21
N SER A 218 1.05 -3.19 15.87
CA SER A 218 1.63 -4.15 16.81
C SER A 218 3.16 -4.02 16.90
N ASN A 219 3.71 -4.28 18.09
CA ASN A 219 5.12 -4.55 18.39
C ASN A 219 5.52 -6.02 18.25
N GLY A 220 4.54 -6.87 18.03
CA GLY A 220 4.68 -8.31 17.92
C GLY A 220 5.48 -8.79 16.72
N ARG A 221 5.65 -10.11 16.67
CA ARG A 221 6.41 -10.78 15.61
C ARG A 221 5.60 -11.13 14.38
N SER A 222 4.28 -10.94 14.40
CA SER A 222 3.37 -11.37 13.33
C SER A 222 3.09 -10.31 12.25
N GLY A 223 3.63 -9.10 12.41
CA GLY A 223 3.47 -7.99 11.47
C GLY A 223 3.37 -6.66 12.22
N THR A 224 3.76 -5.55 11.59
CA THR A 224 3.65 -4.21 12.18
C THR A 224 2.23 -3.68 12.05
N SER A 225 1.64 -3.77 10.85
CA SER A 225 0.27 -3.35 10.55
C SER A 225 -0.61 -4.59 10.39
N VAL A 226 -1.32 -4.99 11.44
CA VAL A 226 -2.21 -6.17 11.39
C VAL A 226 -3.62 -5.73 11.05
N LEU A 227 -4.27 -6.29 10.03
CA LEU A 227 -5.67 -5.98 9.72
C LEU A 227 -6.56 -6.18 10.95
N LYS A 228 -7.49 -5.25 11.18
CA LYS A 228 -8.41 -5.33 12.32
C LYS A 228 -9.19 -6.64 12.34
N GLU A 229 -9.66 -7.13 11.19
CA GLU A 229 -10.36 -8.41 11.09
C GLU A 229 -9.50 -9.57 11.62
N ARG A 230 -8.22 -9.63 11.26
CA ARG A 230 -7.30 -10.66 11.77
C ARG A 230 -7.04 -10.52 13.26
N TYR A 231 -6.94 -9.29 13.74
CA TYR A 231 -6.85 -9.01 15.17
C TYR A 231 -8.08 -9.54 15.88
N ASP A 232 -9.28 -9.25 15.38
CA ASP A 232 -10.55 -9.68 15.96
C ASP A 232 -10.67 -11.22 15.97
N GLU A 233 -10.34 -11.89 14.86
CA GLU A 233 -10.31 -13.36 14.80
C GLU A 233 -9.34 -13.96 15.83
N ARG A 234 -8.14 -13.40 15.94
CA ARG A 234 -7.14 -13.85 16.91
C ARG A 234 -7.61 -13.61 18.34
N TYR A 235 -8.23 -12.45 18.60
CA TYR A 235 -8.80 -12.10 19.88
C TYR A 235 -9.90 -13.08 20.27
N GLU A 236 -10.89 -13.32 19.41
CA GLU A 236 -11.97 -14.27 19.66
C GLU A 236 -11.46 -15.69 19.95
N SER A 237 -10.38 -16.12 19.28
CA SER A 237 -9.74 -17.43 19.53
C SER A 237 -9.17 -17.59 20.95
N MET A 238 -9.05 -16.52 21.74
CA MET A 238 -8.59 -16.55 23.12
C MET A 238 -9.71 -16.85 24.14
N PHE A 239 -10.99 -16.68 23.75
CA PHE A 239 -12.14 -16.78 24.66
C PHE A 239 -13.21 -17.78 24.21
N THR A 240 -13.15 -18.21 22.95
CA THR A 240 -14.18 -19.05 22.34
C THR A 240 -13.56 -20.32 21.78
N ASP A 241 -14.31 -21.41 21.84
CA ASP A 241 -13.93 -22.70 21.26
C ASP A 241 -14.17 -22.68 19.74
N THR A 242 -13.48 -21.76 19.06
CA THR A 242 -13.49 -21.62 17.60
C THR A 242 -12.48 -22.57 16.95
N TRP A 243 -12.54 -22.69 15.62
CA TRP A 243 -11.67 -23.59 14.85
C TRP A 243 -10.18 -23.39 15.14
N ASP A 244 -9.75 -22.16 15.48
CA ASP A 244 -8.35 -21.83 15.79
C ASP A 244 -7.98 -21.90 17.27
N TRP A 245 -8.90 -22.15 18.21
CA TRP A 245 -8.61 -22.20 19.66
C TRP A 245 -7.61 -23.31 20.07
N TRP A 246 -7.38 -24.30 19.19
CA TRP A 246 -6.50 -25.44 19.44
C TRP A 246 -5.07 -25.06 19.87
N TRP A 247 -4.57 -23.87 19.54
CA TRP A 247 -3.22 -23.45 19.94
C TRP A 247 -3.06 -23.30 21.47
N LEU A 248 -4.14 -23.01 22.23
CA LEU A 248 -4.10 -22.94 23.70
C LEU A 248 -4.11 -24.31 24.37
N THR A 249 -4.50 -25.36 23.64
CA THR A 249 -4.51 -26.75 24.17
C THR A 249 -3.11 -27.32 24.41
N GLU A 250 -2.08 -26.64 23.89
CA GLU A 250 -0.67 -27.04 24.04
C GLU A 250 0.00 -26.57 25.33
N TYR A 251 -0.73 -25.89 26.22
CA TYR A 251 -0.20 -25.30 27.47
C TYR A 251 -1.00 -25.78 28.69
N GLU A 252 -0.36 -25.94 29.84
CA GLU A 252 -1.09 -26.34 31.06
C GLU A 252 -1.98 -25.19 31.56
N PRO A 253 -3.23 -25.44 32.01
CA PRO A 253 -3.96 -24.47 32.82
C PRO A 253 -3.09 -23.92 33.97
N GLY A 254 -3.21 -22.62 34.25
CA GLY A 254 -2.32 -21.91 35.17
C GLY A 254 -1.01 -21.42 34.57
N SER A 255 -0.68 -21.77 33.31
CA SER A 255 0.47 -21.21 32.60
C SER A 255 0.32 -19.70 32.40
N VAL A 256 1.42 -18.97 32.54
CA VAL A 256 1.45 -17.50 32.41
C VAL A 256 1.96 -17.10 31.03
N PHE A 257 1.13 -16.37 30.29
CA PHE A 257 1.48 -15.72 29.03
C PHE A 257 1.82 -14.26 29.29
N LYS A 258 2.90 -13.75 28.69
CA LYS A 258 3.15 -12.30 28.67
C LYS A 258 2.65 -11.73 27.35
N ILE A 259 1.60 -10.93 27.39
CA ILE A 259 0.94 -10.35 26.21
C ILE A 259 0.95 -8.82 26.36
N GLY A 260 1.52 -8.11 25.37
CA GLY A 260 1.66 -6.65 25.43
C GLY A 260 2.33 -6.19 26.73
N GLY A 261 3.34 -6.94 27.19
CA GLY A 261 4.08 -6.67 28.44
C GLY A 261 3.36 -7.03 29.76
N LYS A 262 2.12 -7.51 29.73
CA LYS A 262 1.34 -7.90 30.93
C LYS A 262 1.18 -9.41 31.03
N ASP A 263 1.10 -9.91 32.26
CA ASP A 263 0.94 -11.33 32.55
C ASP A 263 -0.55 -11.72 32.55
N TYR A 264 -0.89 -12.79 31.84
CA TYR A 264 -2.23 -13.37 31.76
C TYR A 264 -2.14 -14.86 32.05
N VAL A 265 -3.01 -15.35 32.93
CA VAL A 265 -3.03 -16.75 33.36
C VAL A 265 -4.04 -17.50 32.51
N LEU A 266 -3.63 -18.64 31.95
CA LEU A 266 -4.53 -19.54 31.23
C LEU A 266 -5.54 -20.17 32.20
N SER A 267 -6.83 -19.97 31.97
CA SER A 267 -7.88 -20.55 32.82
C SER A 267 -7.97 -22.08 32.68
N GLU A 268 -8.71 -22.72 33.59
CA GLU A 268 -9.05 -24.16 33.50
C GLU A 268 -9.77 -24.52 32.19
N ASP A 269 -10.66 -23.63 31.73
CA ASP A 269 -11.34 -23.74 30.44
C ASP A 269 -10.44 -23.34 29.24
N ARG A 270 -9.14 -23.14 29.48
CA ARG A 270 -8.10 -22.74 28.51
C ARG A 270 -8.46 -21.48 27.73
N LYS A 271 -8.84 -20.43 28.46
CA LYS A 271 -9.10 -19.09 27.93
C LYS A 271 -8.14 -18.09 28.55
N LEU A 272 -7.86 -17.00 27.83
CA LEU A 272 -7.04 -15.89 28.33
C LEU A 272 -7.89 -14.64 28.41
N ASP A 273 -8.07 -14.09 29.62
CA ASP A 273 -8.85 -12.87 29.84
C ASP A 273 -8.04 -11.61 29.51
N VAL A 274 -7.89 -11.32 28.22
CA VAL A 274 -7.12 -10.17 27.72
C VAL A 274 -8.06 -9.04 27.32
N PRO A 275 -7.87 -7.79 27.79
CA PRO A 275 -8.68 -6.68 27.31
C PRO A 275 -8.55 -6.44 25.80
N TYR A 276 -9.67 -6.15 25.13
CA TYR A 276 -9.66 -5.78 23.72
C TYR A 276 -8.81 -4.52 23.47
N GLY A 277 -7.98 -4.56 22.44
CA GLY A 277 -7.02 -3.49 22.11
C GLY A 277 -5.63 -3.66 22.72
N VAL A 278 -5.37 -4.73 23.49
CA VAL A 278 -4.01 -5.11 23.88
C VAL A 278 -3.26 -5.69 22.67
N ASP A 279 -1.94 -5.53 22.60
CA ASP A 279 -1.13 -6.15 21.54
C ASP A 279 -1.01 -7.67 21.72
N ILE A 280 -2.03 -8.39 21.23
CA ILE A 280 -2.13 -9.86 21.26
C ILE A 280 -1.16 -10.57 20.30
N TYR A 281 -0.35 -9.83 19.56
CA TYR A 281 0.71 -10.36 18.71
C TYR A 281 2.10 -10.18 19.32
N ASP A 282 2.26 -9.32 20.33
CA ASP A 282 3.41 -9.26 21.22
C ASP A 282 3.25 -10.26 22.37
N VAL A 283 3.51 -11.53 22.06
CA VAL A 283 3.31 -12.66 23.00
C VAL A 283 4.63 -13.35 23.31
N GLN A 284 4.89 -13.55 24.60
CA GLN A 284 5.89 -14.47 25.10
C GLN A 284 5.17 -15.70 25.66
N TYR A 285 5.37 -16.82 24.97
CA TYR A 285 4.69 -18.08 25.27
C TYR A 285 5.36 -18.80 26.44
N PRO A 286 4.59 -19.40 27.37
CA PRO A 286 5.12 -20.32 28.36
C PRO A 286 5.63 -21.62 27.71
N PRO A 287 6.33 -22.50 28.46
CA PRO A 287 6.67 -23.82 27.97
C PRO A 287 5.43 -24.62 27.59
N ARG A 288 5.47 -25.31 26.44
CA ARG A 288 4.40 -26.22 26.03
C ARG A 288 4.41 -27.49 26.88
N ILE A 289 3.23 -28.12 26.99
CA ILE A 289 3.09 -29.49 27.49
C ILE A 289 4.00 -30.37 26.62
N LYS A 290 4.98 -31.04 27.25
CA LYS A 290 5.79 -32.02 26.53
C LYS A 290 4.87 -33.17 26.10
N LYS A 291 4.66 -33.31 24.80
CA LYS A 291 4.07 -34.53 24.22
C LYS A 291 5.09 -35.66 24.24
#